data_AF-A0A1E8GKW1-F1
#
_entry.id   AF-A0A1E8GKW1-F1
#
_cell.length_a   1.000
_cell.length_b   1.000
_cell.length_c   1.000
_cell.angle_alpha   90.00
_cell.angle_beta   90.00
_cell.angle_gamma   90.00
#
_symmetry.space_group_name_H-M   'P 1'
#
loop_
_entity.id
_entity.type
_entity.pdbx_description
1 polymer ?
#
loop_
_entity_poly.entity_id
_entity_poly.type
_entity_poly.pdbx_seq_one_letter_code
_entity_poly.pdbx_strand_id
1 'polypeptide(L)'
;MHPDLNPDITASQLNLYEAAVSAYRDGDLKRLEIIFQTTDLFNNINYSKSSLEELEDERFALNMMIADEKDKISHIKSMYPYNLNDLMLDEDKMDAYHEKLNDLLAYYQGLCNYYKKKS
;
A
#
# COMPACT_ATOMS: atom_id res chain seq x y z
N MET A 1 -17.13 6.27 -30.30
CA MET A 1 -17.86 4.99 -30.16
C MET A 1 -18.02 4.43 -31.56
N HIS A 2 -17.43 3.28 -31.85
CA HIS A 2 -17.41 2.73 -33.21
C HIS A 2 -18.75 2.04 -33.55
N PRO A 3 -19.28 2.21 -34.77
CA PRO A 3 -20.58 1.66 -35.18
C PRO A 3 -20.58 0.14 -35.44
N ASP A 4 -19.47 -0.57 -35.17
CA ASP A 4 -19.29 -1.99 -35.53
C ASP A 4 -19.72 -2.98 -34.43
N LEU A 5 -20.41 -2.53 -33.39
CA LEU A 5 -20.94 -3.42 -32.35
C LEU A 5 -22.23 -4.08 -32.83
N ASN A 6 -22.09 -5.35 -33.21
CA ASN A 6 -23.11 -6.36 -33.51
C ASN A 6 -24.56 -5.83 -33.63
N PRO A 7 -25.12 -5.70 -34.85
CA PRO A 7 -26.41 -5.05 -35.08
C PRO A 7 -27.62 -5.72 -34.40
N ASP A 8 -27.45 -6.93 -33.86
CA ASP A 8 -28.47 -7.70 -33.13
C ASP A 8 -28.35 -7.63 -31.59
N ILE A 9 -27.59 -6.67 -31.03
CA ILE A 9 -27.53 -6.48 -29.56
C ILE A 9 -28.89 -6.06 -29.02
N THR A 10 -29.41 -6.85 -28.09
CA THR A 10 -30.64 -6.52 -27.35
C THR A 10 -30.36 -5.47 -26.27
N ALA A 11 -31.37 -4.67 -25.93
CA ALA A 11 -31.27 -3.67 -24.86
C ALA A 11 -30.83 -4.30 -23.51
N SER A 12 -31.25 -5.53 -23.24
CA SER A 12 -30.84 -6.27 -22.04
C SER A 12 -29.34 -6.60 -22.02
N GLN A 13 -28.77 -7.00 -23.17
CA GLN A 13 -27.33 -7.27 -23.28
C GLN A 13 -26.51 -5.98 -23.13
N LEU A 14 -26.99 -4.86 -23.66
CA LEU A 14 -26.35 -3.56 -23.50
C LEU A 14 -26.33 -3.13 -22.03
N ASN A 15 -27.45 -3.26 -21.32
CA ASN A 15 -27.54 -2.95 -19.89
C ASN A 15 -26.61 -3.82 -19.04
N LEU A 16 -26.50 -5.12 -19.37
CA LEU A 16 -25.58 -6.04 -18.71
C LEU A 16 -24.11 -5.63 -18.94
N TYR A 17 -23.77 -5.24 -20.17
CA TYR A 17 -22.43 -4.73 -20.50
C TYR A 17 -22.10 -3.44 -19.74
N GLU A 18 -23.00 -2.45 -19.74
CA GLU A 18 -22.81 -1.21 -19.00
C GLU A 18 -22.68 -1.45 -17.49
N ALA A 19 -23.49 -2.36 -16.93
CA ALA A 19 -23.42 -2.74 -15.53
C ALA A 19 -22.08 -3.42 -15.18
N ALA A 20 -21.57 -4.29 -16.06
CA ALA A 20 -20.26 -4.92 -15.88
C ALA A 20 -19.12 -3.90 -15.98
N VAL A 21 -19.18 -2.98 -16.95
CA VAL A 21 -18.18 -1.90 -17.10
C VAL A 21 -18.16 -0.99 -15.88
N SER A 22 -19.32 -0.64 -15.32
CA SER A 22 -19.41 0.15 -14.09
C SER A 22 -18.83 -0.62 -12.91
N ALA A 23 -19.27 -1.86 -12.68
CA ALA A 23 -18.78 -2.68 -11.57
C ALA A 23 -17.26 -2.88 -11.62
N TYR A 24 -16.69 -3.05 -12.82
CA TYR A 24 -15.24 -3.11 -13.01
C TYR A 24 -14.55 -1.80 -12.65
N ARG A 25 -15.06 -0.66 -13.13
CA ARG A 25 -14.51 0.67 -12.80
C ARG A 25 -14.55 0.96 -11.30
N ASP A 26 -15.62 0.51 -10.64
CA ASP A 26 -15.86 0.74 -9.22
C ASP A 26 -15.15 -0.29 -8.32
N GLY A 27 -14.52 -1.32 -8.90
CA GLY A 27 -13.89 -2.41 -8.16
C GLY A 27 -14.87 -3.34 -7.42
N ASP A 28 -16.14 -3.35 -7.83
CA ASP A 28 -17.22 -4.13 -7.22
C ASP A 28 -17.21 -5.58 -7.74
N LEU A 29 -16.31 -6.39 -7.17
CA LEU A 29 -16.09 -7.79 -7.53
C LEU A 29 -17.34 -8.65 -7.33
N LYS A 30 -18.14 -8.36 -6.30
CA LYS A 30 -19.35 -9.13 -5.99
C LYS A 30 -20.44 -8.90 -7.05
N ARG A 31 -20.55 -7.68 -7.54
CA ARG A 31 -21.46 -7.35 -8.63
C ARG A 31 -21.01 -7.94 -9.96
N LEU A 32 -19.72 -7.98 -10.25
CA LEU A 32 -19.17 -8.69 -11.42
C LEU A 32 -19.47 -10.20 -11.36
N GLU A 33 -19.31 -10.84 -10.21
CA GLU A 33 -19.61 -12.26 -10.01
C GLU A 33 -21.08 -12.58 -10.30
N ILE A 34 -22.00 -11.77 -9.75
CA ILE A 34 -23.45 -11.95 -9.98
C ILE A 34 -23.77 -11.79 -11.47
N ILE A 35 -23.26 -10.73 -12.12
CA ILE A 35 -23.47 -10.48 -13.55
C ILE A 35 -22.98 -11.66 -14.38
N PHE A 36 -21.79 -12.18 -14.08
CA PHE A 36 -21.19 -13.33 -14.75
C PHE A 36 -22.06 -14.59 -14.62
N GLN A 37 -22.53 -14.90 -13.40
CA GLN A 37 -23.40 -16.06 -13.14
C GLN A 37 -24.76 -15.95 -13.83
N THR A 38 -25.32 -14.74 -13.96
CA THR A 38 -26.62 -14.51 -14.60
C THR A 38 -26.58 -14.51 -16.13
N THR A 39 -25.39 -14.55 -16.75
CA THR A 39 -25.27 -14.52 -18.21
C THR A 39 -25.14 -15.94 -18.78
N ASP A 40 -25.82 -16.24 -19.89
CA ASP A 40 -25.77 -17.55 -20.59
C ASP A 40 -24.36 -17.97 -21.05
N LEU A 41 -23.37 -17.07 -20.92
CA LEU A 41 -21.94 -17.34 -21.06
C LEU A 41 -21.44 -18.38 -20.04
N PHE A 42 -22.07 -18.54 -18.88
CA PHE A 42 -21.68 -19.52 -17.87
C PHE A 42 -21.61 -20.95 -18.42
N ASN A 43 -22.46 -21.29 -19.39
CA ASN A 43 -22.51 -22.63 -19.97
C ASN A 43 -21.51 -22.87 -21.12
N ASN A 44 -20.83 -21.83 -21.63
CA ASN A 44 -19.95 -21.91 -22.81
C ASN A 44 -18.48 -21.58 -22.52
N ILE A 45 -18.10 -21.33 -21.27
CA ILE A 45 -16.72 -20.96 -20.93
C ILE A 45 -15.90 -22.22 -20.64
N ASN A 46 -14.93 -22.47 -21.53
CA ASN A 46 -13.86 -23.44 -21.29
C ASN A 46 -12.95 -22.84 -20.22
N TYR A 47 -12.89 -23.45 -19.03
CA TYR A 47 -12.12 -22.95 -17.88
C TYR A 47 -10.60 -23.05 -18.14
N SER A 48 -10.03 -22.15 -18.95
CA SER A 48 -8.66 -21.69 -18.73
C SER A 48 -8.76 -20.56 -17.71
N LYS A 49 -8.34 -20.84 -16.46
CA LYS A 49 -8.26 -19.92 -15.31
C LYS A 49 -9.31 -18.80 -15.34
N SER A 50 -10.42 -18.99 -14.62
CA SER A 50 -11.51 -18.01 -14.57
C SER A 50 -10.90 -16.62 -14.38
N SER A 51 -11.28 -15.63 -15.20
CA SER A 51 -10.79 -14.24 -15.10
C SER A 51 -10.83 -13.69 -13.66
N LEU A 52 -11.70 -14.26 -12.82
CA LEU A 52 -11.81 -13.95 -11.39
C LEU A 52 -10.62 -14.46 -10.57
N GLU A 53 -10.09 -15.66 -10.84
CA GLU A 53 -8.86 -16.17 -10.20
C GLU A 53 -7.63 -15.34 -10.57
N GLU A 54 -7.54 -14.89 -11.83
CA GLU A 54 -6.47 -13.99 -12.26
C GLU A 54 -6.54 -12.63 -11.54
N LEU A 55 -7.75 -12.08 -11.39
CA LEU A 55 -7.98 -10.85 -10.64
C LEU A 55 -7.68 -11.01 -9.14
N GLU A 56 -7.98 -12.18 -8.56
CA GLU A 56 -7.64 -12.45 -7.15
C GLU A 56 -6.13 -12.58 -6.93
N ASP A 57 -5.43 -13.27 -7.83
CA ASP A 57 -3.97 -13.39 -7.83
C ASP A 57 -3.31 -12.00 -7.97
N GLU A 58 -3.79 -11.18 -8.91
CA GLU A 58 -3.28 -9.83 -9.13
C GLU A 58 -3.56 -8.92 -7.91
N ARG A 59 -4.76 -8.99 -7.33
CA ARG A 59 -5.10 -8.28 -6.10
C ARG A 59 -4.17 -8.69 -4.95
N PHE A 60 -3.86 -9.98 -4.81
CA PHE A 60 -2.93 -10.46 -3.79
C PHE A 60 -1.53 -9.91 -4.00
N ALA A 61 -1.01 -9.98 -5.23
CA ALA A 61 0.31 -9.45 -5.59
C ALA A 61 0.42 -7.94 -5.32
N LEU A 62 -0.58 -7.15 -5.71
CA LEU A 62 -0.62 -5.71 -5.46
C LEU A 62 -0.62 -5.39 -3.96
N ASN A 63 -1.38 -6.14 -3.16
CA ASN A 63 -1.38 -5.96 -1.70
C ASN A 63 -0.02 -6.28 -1.08
N MET A 64 0.68 -7.31 -1.56
CA MET A 64 2.04 -7.60 -1.12
C MET A 64 3.01 -6.46 -1.44
N MET A 65 2.93 -5.87 -2.64
CA MET A 65 3.76 -4.71 -3.02
C MET A 65 3.49 -3.50 -2.12
N ILE A 66 2.22 -3.23 -1.81
CA ILE A 66 1.84 -2.14 -0.89
C ILE A 66 2.40 -2.38 0.52
N ALA A 67 2.34 -3.62 1.01
CA ALA A 67 2.90 -3.97 2.31
C ALA A 67 4.41 -3.77 2.36
N ASP A 68 5.13 -4.25 1.35
CA ASP A 68 6.58 -4.11 1.23
C ASP A 68 7.02 -2.63 1.19
N GLU A 69 6.33 -1.79 0.40
CA GLU A 69 6.61 -0.35 0.36
C GLU A 69 6.33 0.34 1.70
N LYS A 70 5.25 -0.05 2.40
CA LYS A 70 4.97 0.46 3.75
C LYS A 70 6.05 0.08 4.75
N ASP A 71 6.55 -1.15 4.70
CA ASP A 71 7.60 -1.62 5.58
C ASP A 71 8.92 -0.89 5.32
N LYS A 72 9.29 -0.68 4.05
CA LYS A 72 10.45 0.14 3.67
C LYS A 72 10.33 1.56 4.20
N ILE A 73 9.18 2.20 4.04
CA ILE A 73 8.93 3.56 4.56
C ILE A 73 9.06 3.58 6.09
N SER A 74 8.47 2.60 6.78
CA SER A 74 8.58 2.47 8.23
C SER A 74 10.03 2.33 8.68
N HIS A 75 10.79 1.49 7.98
CA HIS A 75 12.22 1.30 8.24
C HIS A 75 13.02 2.60 8.06
N ILE A 76 12.82 3.33 6.96
CA ILE A 76 13.49 4.62 6.72
C ILE A 76 13.13 5.62 7.83
N LYS A 77 11.86 5.67 8.25
CA LYS A 77 11.42 6.56 9.34
C LYS A 77 12.01 6.18 10.70
N SER A 78 12.36 4.91 10.90
CA SER A 78 13.04 4.44 12.11
C SER A 78 14.53 4.77 12.17
N MET A 79 15.11 5.22 11.05
CA MET A 79 16.52 5.58 10.94
C MET A 79 16.74 7.09 11.03
N TYR A 80 17.97 7.47 11.38
CA TYR A 80 18.41 8.86 11.31
C TYR A 80 18.37 9.38 9.86
N PRO A 81 17.95 10.64 9.61
CA PRO A 81 17.53 11.66 10.59
C PRO A 81 16.05 11.58 11.01
N TYR A 82 15.25 10.75 10.34
CA TYR A 82 13.79 10.76 10.47
C TYR A 82 13.27 10.23 11.81
N ASN A 83 14.05 9.40 12.50
CA ASN A 83 13.72 8.92 13.84
C ASN A 83 13.69 10.04 14.91
N LEU A 84 14.22 11.22 14.57
CA LEU A 84 14.21 12.41 15.43
C LEU A 84 13.12 13.41 15.04
N ASN A 85 12.26 13.12 14.06
CA ASN A 85 11.24 14.08 13.62
C ASN A 85 10.34 14.57 14.77
N ASP A 86 9.90 13.67 15.66
CA ASP A 86 9.05 14.04 16.81
C ASP A 86 9.79 14.94 17.81
N LEU A 87 11.12 14.84 17.88
CA LEU A 87 11.98 15.70 18.68
C LEU A 87 12.14 17.07 18.02
N MET A 88 12.29 17.11 16.69
CA MET A 88 12.48 18.34 15.92
C MET A 88 11.22 19.21 15.81
N LEU A 89 10.03 18.64 16.06
CA LEU A 89 8.75 19.35 16.04
C LEU A 89 8.42 20.06 17.36
N ASP A 90 9.20 19.81 18.42
CA ASP A 90 8.96 20.32 19.77
C ASP A 90 10.26 20.92 20.34
N GLU A 91 10.31 22.25 20.38
CA GLU A 91 11.48 23.03 20.78
C GLU A 91 11.93 22.69 22.22
N ASP A 92 10.97 22.52 23.15
CA ASP A 92 11.26 22.17 24.55
C ASP A 92 11.88 20.76 24.66
N LYS A 93 11.38 19.79 23.89
CA LYS A 93 11.98 18.45 23.87
C LYS A 93 13.37 18.48 23.25
N MET A 94 13.59 19.30 22.22
CA MET A 94 14.89 19.45 21.60
C MET A 94 15.92 20.00 22.59
N ASP A 95 15.57 21.06 23.33
CA ASP A 95 16.45 21.67 24.32
C ASP A 95 16.81 20.69 25.45
N ALA A 96 15.83 19.95 25.96
CA ALA A 96 16.08 18.91 26.96
C ALA A 96 16.99 17.79 26.43
N TYR A 97 16.86 17.44 25.14
CA TYR A 97 17.74 16.45 24.51
C TYR A 97 19.17 16.98 24.32
N HIS A 98 19.33 18.25 23.96
CA HIS A 98 20.63 18.91 23.91
C HIS A 98 21.33 18.96 25.27
N GLU A 99 20.61 19.33 26.33
CA GLU A 99 21.15 19.35 27.69
C GLU A 99 21.64 17.97 28.11
N LYS A 100 20.82 16.93 27.89
CA LYS A 100 21.17 15.54 28.18
C LYS A 100 22.42 15.07 27.41
N LEU A 101 22.56 15.47 26.14
CA LEU A 101 23.75 15.14 25.35
C LEU A 101 25.01 15.83 25.89
N ASN A 102 24.90 17.09 26.30
CA ASN A 102 26.01 17.85 26.89
C ASN A 102 26.46 17.24 28.22
N ASP A 103 25.53 16.84 29.08
CA ASP A 103 25.83 16.15 30.34
C ASP A 103 26.59 14.83 30.10
N LEU A 104 26.12 14.04 29.13
CA LEU A 104 26.76 12.78 28.77
C LEU A 104 28.18 13.00 28.22
N LEU A 105 28.36 14.02 27.38
CA LEU A 105 29.67 14.43 26.87
C LEU A 105 30.61 14.83 27.99
N ALA A 106 30.16 15.67 28.93
CA ALA A 106 30.95 16.11 30.07
C ALA A 106 31.37 14.92 30.95
N TYR A 107 30.46 13.98 31.20
CA TYR A 107 30.75 12.74 31.93
C TYR A 107 31.85 11.91 31.25
N TYR A 108 31.73 11.63 29.95
CA TYR A 108 32.72 10.85 29.23
C TYR A 108 34.07 11.57 29.10
N GLN A 109 34.07 12.90 28.91
CA GLN A 109 35.30 13.69 28.92
C GLN A 109 36.00 13.62 30.28
N GLY A 110 35.24 13.68 31.39
CA GLY A 110 35.75 13.48 32.74
C GLY A 110 36.41 12.11 32.93
N LEU A 111 35.74 11.03 32.48
CA LEU A 111 36.29 9.68 32.49
C LEU A 111 37.58 9.58 31.68
N CYS A 112 37.59 10.07 30.44
CA CYS A 112 38.78 10.07 29.60
C CYS A 112 39.95 10.81 30.26
N ASN A 113 39.70 11.96 30.88
CA ASN A 113 40.70 12.73 31.60
C ASN A 113 41.23 12.00 32.84
N TYR A 114 40.36 11.32 33.59
CA TYR A 114 40.75 10.50 34.73
C TYR A 114 41.69 9.36 34.29
N TYR A 115 41.33 8.61 33.24
CA TYR A 115 42.17 7.50 32.76
C TYR A 115 43.48 7.98 32.13
N LYS A 116 43.48 9.14 31.44
CA LYS A 116 44.71 9.76 30.92
C LYS A 116 45.70 10.18 32.01
N LYS A 117 45.22 10.57 33.19
CA LYS A 117 46.08 10.94 34.35
C LYS A 117 46.61 9.73 35.12
N LYS A 118 46.00 8.56 34.93
CA LYS A 118 46.37 7.31 35.60
C LYS A 118 47.37 6.48 34.79
N SER A 119 47.51 6.75 33.49
CA SER A 119 48.52 6.18 32.59
C SER A 119 49.77 7.06 32.52
#